data_AF-A0A6G3XTI5-F1
#
_entry.id   AF-A0A6G3XTI5-F1
#
_cell.length_a   1.000
_cell.length_b   1.000
_cell.length_c   1.000
_cell.angle_alpha   90.00
_cell.angle_beta   90.00
_cell.angle_gamma   90.00
#
_symmetry.space_group_name_H-M   'P 1'
#
loop_
_entity.id
_entity.type
_entity.pdbx_description
1 polymer ?
#
loop_
_entity_poly.entity_id
_entity_poly.type
_entity_poly.pdbx_seq_one_letter_code
_entity_poly.pdbx_strand_id
1 'polypeptide(L)'
;DLTTSTPAESRTRAAWANERGARFLDGGIMAVPPMIGVPEAGGYVFYSGSREVFDAHRETLAVPAATRYVGADPGFAALHDVALLSAMAAMFAGARHAAALVENAGIDRKEFGALLSGWLTAMAP
;
A
#
# COMPACT_ATOMS: atom_id res chain seq x y z
N ASP A 1 5.55 8.66 -10.25
CA ASP A 1 5.88 9.13 -8.90
C ASP A 1 5.48 8.04 -7.94
N LEU A 2 6.35 7.67 -7.00
CA LEU A 2 6.09 6.64 -5.97
C LEU A 2 6.12 7.25 -4.56
N THR A 3 6.14 8.58 -4.48
CA THR A 3 6.13 9.31 -3.22
C THR A 3 4.71 9.30 -2.67
N THR A 4 4.56 8.92 -1.40
CA THR A 4 3.28 9.06 -0.70
C THR A 4 2.75 10.50 -0.84
N SER A 5 1.48 10.61 -1.22
CA SER A 5 0.80 11.86 -1.51
C SER A 5 -0.70 11.74 -1.21
N THR A 6 -1.38 12.87 -1.20
CA THR A 6 -2.84 12.93 -1.30
C THR A 6 -3.28 12.86 -2.76
N PRO A 7 -4.54 12.42 -3.04
CA PRO A 7 -5.08 12.43 -4.41
C PRO A 7 -5.02 13.82 -5.07
N ALA A 8 -5.17 14.90 -4.30
CA ALA A 8 -5.08 16.26 -4.80
C ALA A 8 -3.65 16.59 -5.26
N GLU A 9 -2.63 16.25 -4.46
CA GLU A 9 -1.22 16.44 -4.82
C GLU A 9 -0.83 15.63 -6.07
N SER A 10 -1.30 14.38 -6.18
CA SER A 10 -1.05 13.55 -7.37
C SER A 10 -1.63 14.17 -8.64
N ARG A 11 -2.86 14.73 -8.56
CA ARG A 11 -3.47 15.46 -9.70
C ARG A 11 -2.69 16.73 -10.04
N THR A 12 -2.26 17.49 -9.04
CA THR A 12 -1.43 18.69 -9.25
C THR A 12 -0.10 18.35 -9.93
N ARG A 13 0.58 17.30 -9.49
CA ARG A 13 1.84 16.83 -10.11
C ARG A 13 1.61 16.35 -11.54
N ALA A 14 0.52 15.63 -11.80
CA ALA A 14 0.15 15.19 -13.13
C ALA A 14 -0.07 16.37 -14.08
N ALA A 15 -0.84 17.39 -13.65
CA ALA A 15 -1.05 18.60 -14.44
C ALA A 15 0.28 19.32 -14.74
N TRP A 16 1.11 19.51 -13.71
CA TRP A 16 2.42 20.16 -13.85
C TRP A 16 3.34 19.44 -14.84
N ALA A 17 3.34 18.11 -14.83
CA ALA A 17 4.12 17.27 -15.75
C ALA A 17 3.59 17.37 -17.19
N ASN A 18 2.28 17.28 -17.37
CA ASN A 18 1.62 17.36 -18.67
C ASN A 18 1.84 18.73 -19.35
N GLU A 19 1.77 19.83 -18.59
CA GLU A 19 2.08 21.19 -19.08
C GLU A 19 3.50 21.33 -19.65
N ARG A 20 4.41 20.44 -19.25
CA ARG A 20 5.82 20.40 -19.69
C ARG A 20 6.09 19.30 -20.71
N GLY A 21 5.04 18.66 -21.24
CA GLY A 21 5.13 17.60 -22.24
C GLY A 21 5.55 16.23 -21.69
N ALA A 22 5.61 16.06 -20.36
CA ALA A 22 5.86 14.77 -19.74
C ALA A 22 4.55 14.01 -19.53
N ARG A 23 4.60 12.67 -19.65
CA ARG A 23 3.47 11.81 -19.28
C ARG A 23 3.64 11.36 -17.83
N PHE A 24 2.53 11.23 -17.10
CA PHE A 24 2.56 10.99 -15.66
C PHE A 24 1.86 9.68 -15.26
N LEU A 25 2.52 8.95 -14.36
CA LEU A 25 1.94 7.87 -13.57
C LEU A 25 2.19 8.15 -12.10
N ASP A 26 1.14 8.06 -11.31
CA ASP A 26 1.22 8.03 -9.85
C ASP A 26 1.32 6.59 -9.36
N GLY A 27 1.80 6.38 -8.14
CA GLY A 27 1.83 5.06 -7.55
C GLY A 27 1.94 5.05 -6.03
N GLY A 28 1.46 3.95 -5.44
CA GLY A 28 1.49 3.69 -4.00
C GLY A 28 2.06 2.31 -3.73
N ILE A 29 3.12 2.23 -2.94
CA ILE A 29 3.84 0.98 -2.66
C ILE A 29 3.19 0.27 -1.47
N MET A 30 2.57 -0.88 -1.73
CA MET A 30 1.98 -1.76 -0.72
C MET A 30 2.97 -2.84 -0.31
N ALA A 31 4.12 -2.42 0.21
CA ALA A 31 5.22 -3.28 0.61
C ALA A 31 6.13 -2.59 1.63
N VAL A 32 6.85 -3.38 2.42
CA VAL A 32 8.02 -2.91 3.18
C VAL A 32 9.32 -3.22 2.42
N PRO A 33 10.44 -2.53 2.69
CA PRO A 33 11.66 -2.66 1.88
C PRO A 33 12.17 -4.11 1.66
N PRO A 34 12.14 -5.02 2.65
CA PRO A 34 12.55 -6.41 2.44
C PRO A 34 11.70 -7.23 1.47
N MET A 35 10.50 -6.75 1.11
CA MET A 35 9.62 -7.43 0.15
C MET A 35 9.95 -7.08 -1.30
N ILE A 36 10.73 -6.02 -1.53
CA ILE A 36 11.06 -5.54 -2.89
C ILE A 36 12.04 -6.50 -3.55
N GLY A 37 11.70 -6.96 -4.75
CA GLY A 37 12.45 -7.96 -5.51
C GLY A 37 12.24 -9.40 -5.02
N VAL A 38 11.30 -9.63 -4.10
CA VAL A 38 10.98 -10.95 -3.54
C VAL A 38 9.52 -11.28 -3.88
N PRO A 39 9.27 -11.97 -5.01
CA PRO A 39 7.90 -12.24 -5.48
C PRO A 39 7.02 -12.93 -4.44
N GLU A 40 7.59 -13.84 -3.64
CA GLU A 40 6.90 -14.63 -2.62
C GLU A 40 6.46 -13.79 -1.41
N ALA A 41 7.03 -12.59 -1.25
CA ALA A 41 6.66 -11.70 -0.15
C ALA A 41 5.26 -11.07 -0.34
N GLY A 42 4.70 -11.08 -1.55
CA GLY A 42 3.34 -10.59 -1.81
C GLY A 42 3.21 -9.07 -1.90
N GLY A 43 4.33 -8.33 -1.98
CA GLY A 43 4.34 -6.88 -2.17
C GLY A 43 3.86 -6.48 -3.57
N TYR A 44 3.14 -5.36 -3.65
CA TYR A 44 2.67 -4.83 -4.94
C TYR A 44 2.62 -3.29 -4.93
N VAL A 45 2.52 -2.70 -6.12
CA VAL A 45 2.45 -1.26 -6.31
C VAL A 45 1.19 -0.91 -7.09
N PHE A 46 0.39 0.02 -6.56
CA PHE A 46 -0.70 0.64 -7.30
C PHE A 46 -0.15 1.61 -8.33
N TYR A 47 -0.79 1.70 -9.49
CA TYR A 47 -0.52 2.71 -10.51
C TYR A 47 -1.80 3.35 -11.02
N SER A 48 -1.79 4.66 -11.22
CA SER A 48 -2.89 5.39 -11.84
C SER A 48 -2.41 6.55 -12.71
N GLY A 49 -3.26 7.01 -13.63
CA GLY A 49 -2.92 8.05 -14.60
C GLY A 49 -2.95 7.52 -16.04
N SER A 50 -1.91 7.80 -16.83
CA SER A 50 -1.92 7.39 -18.25
C SER A 50 -1.86 5.87 -18.42
N ARG A 51 -2.96 5.28 -18.91
CA ARG A 51 -3.04 3.84 -19.24
C ARG A 51 -1.97 3.43 -20.25
N GLU A 52 -1.72 4.25 -21.26
CA GLU A 52 -0.76 3.98 -22.33
C GLU A 52 0.66 3.88 -21.78
N VAL A 53 1.04 4.77 -20.84
CA VAL A 53 2.35 4.70 -20.18
C VAL A 53 2.45 3.47 -19.30
N PHE A 54 1.38 3.14 -18.57
CA PHE A 54 1.38 1.94 -17.73
C PHE A 54 1.58 0.68 -18.56
N ASP A 55 0.82 0.51 -19.64
CA ASP A 55 0.91 -0.66 -20.51
C ASP A 55 2.29 -0.75 -21.18
N ALA A 56 2.84 0.37 -21.66
CA ALA A 56 4.14 0.42 -22.31
C ALA A 56 5.31 0.05 -21.38
N HIS A 57 5.17 0.25 -20.06
CA HIS A 57 6.23 0.02 -19.08
C HIS A 57 5.90 -1.06 -18.06
N ARG A 58 4.79 -1.80 -18.24
CA ARG A 58 4.28 -2.77 -17.27
C ARG A 58 5.32 -3.80 -16.84
N GLU A 59 6.07 -4.34 -17.79
CA GLU A 59 7.10 -5.36 -17.53
C GLU A 59 8.24 -4.79 -16.68
N THR A 60 8.73 -3.59 -17.00
CA THR A 60 9.76 -2.91 -16.21
C THR A 60 9.26 -2.58 -14.79
N LEU A 61 8.03 -2.07 -14.68
CA LEU A 61 7.42 -1.73 -13.39
C LEU A 61 7.18 -2.97 -12.51
N ALA A 62 7.04 -4.16 -13.12
CA ALA A 62 6.82 -5.41 -12.41
C ALA A 62 8.09 -6.06 -11.83
N VAL A 63 9.29 -5.57 -12.21
CA VAL A 63 10.57 -6.10 -11.71
C VAL A 63 10.71 -5.97 -10.18
N PRO A 64 10.49 -4.80 -9.55
CA PRO A 64 10.64 -4.67 -8.10
C PRO A 64 9.48 -5.27 -7.30
N ALA A 65 8.26 -5.28 -7.82
CA ALA A 65 7.07 -5.80 -7.15
C ALA A 65 5.92 -5.94 -8.16
N ALA A 66 4.89 -6.73 -7.83
CA ALA A 66 3.74 -6.87 -8.71
C ALA A 66 3.01 -5.52 -8.95
N THR A 67 2.46 -5.31 -10.14
CA THR A 67 1.81 -4.04 -10.50
C THR A 67 0.27 -4.16 -10.48
N ARG A 68 -0.43 -3.15 -9.98
CA ARG A 68 -1.90 -3.03 -10.04
C ARG A 68 -2.33 -1.68 -10.58
N TYR A 69 -2.89 -1.63 -11.79
CA TYR A 69 -3.45 -0.40 -12.33
C TYR A 69 -4.87 -0.16 -11.78
N VAL A 70 -5.10 1.00 -11.18
CA VAL A 70 -6.36 1.33 -10.47
C VAL A 70 -7.19 2.43 -11.14
N GLY A 71 -6.75 2.94 -12.28
CA GLY A 71 -7.58 3.78 -13.15
C GLY A 71 -6.87 5.02 -13.69
N ALA A 72 -7.61 5.78 -14.51
CA ALA A 72 -7.07 6.89 -15.28
C ALA A 72 -6.92 8.20 -14.49
N ASP A 73 -7.63 8.36 -13.36
CA ASP A 73 -7.43 9.51 -12.47
C ASP A 73 -6.07 9.37 -11.76
N PRO A 74 -5.13 10.31 -11.94
CA PRO A 74 -3.82 10.25 -11.30
C PRO A 74 -3.88 10.18 -9.77
N GLY A 75 -4.98 10.58 -9.13
CA GLY A 75 -5.15 10.51 -7.68
C GLY A 75 -5.60 9.13 -7.14
N PHE A 76 -5.89 8.15 -7.99
CA PHE A 76 -6.44 6.87 -7.53
C PHE A 76 -5.42 5.98 -6.80
N ALA A 77 -4.16 5.95 -7.23
CA ALA A 77 -3.13 5.19 -6.53
C ALA A 77 -2.95 5.71 -5.09
N ALA A 78 -2.77 7.02 -4.93
CA ALA A 78 -2.73 7.69 -3.63
C ALA A 78 -3.98 7.43 -2.77
N LEU A 79 -5.18 7.44 -3.38
CA LEU A 79 -6.42 7.16 -2.65
C LEU A 79 -6.45 5.72 -2.11
N HIS A 80 -6.09 4.74 -2.94
CA HIS A 80 -6.04 3.34 -2.52
C HIS A 80 -4.97 3.11 -1.45
N ASP A 81 -3.78 3.72 -1.61
CA ASP A 81 -2.69 3.65 -0.64
C ASP A 81 -3.15 4.13 0.74
N VAL A 82 -3.65 5.36 0.84
CA VAL A 82 -4.13 5.93 2.11
C VAL A 82 -5.30 5.12 2.68
N ALA A 83 -6.22 4.62 1.85
CA ALA A 83 -7.33 3.79 2.31
C ALA A 83 -6.84 2.49 2.97
N LEU A 84 -5.89 1.78 2.35
CA LEU A 84 -5.33 0.54 2.89
C LEU A 84 -4.47 0.78 4.13
N LEU A 85 -3.66 1.86 4.13
CA LEU A 85 -2.88 2.27 5.30
C LEU A 85 -3.77 2.67 6.47
N SER A 86 -4.96 3.22 6.23
CA SER A 86 -5.93 3.55 7.28
C SER A 86 -6.46 2.29 7.96
N ALA A 87 -6.79 1.24 7.17
CA ALA A 87 -7.19 -0.05 7.72
C ALA A 87 -6.04 -0.72 8.52
N MET A 88 -4.81 -0.66 8.00
CA MET A 88 -3.62 -1.16 8.70
C MET A 88 -3.39 -0.43 10.03
N ALA A 89 -3.54 0.89 10.06
CA ALA A 89 -3.40 1.69 11.27
C ALA A 89 -4.43 1.30 12.34
N ALA A 90 -5.69 1.08 11.94
CA ALA A 90 -6.74 0.61 12.84
C ALA A 90 -6.44 -0.80 13.39
N MET A 91 -5.96 -1.72 12.53
CA MET A 91 -5.51 -3.04 12.95
C MET A 91 -4.39 -2.95 13.99
N PHE A 92 -3.39 -2.08 13.79
CA PHE A 92 -2.32 -1.89 14.77
C PHE A 92 -2.81 -1.26 16.07
N ALA A 93 -3.74 -0.30 16.01
CA ALA A 93 -4.34 0.29 17.21
C ALA A 93 -5.08 -0.78 18.02
N GLY A 94 -5.92 -1.59 17.37
CA GLY A 94 -6.63 -2.70 18.01
C GLY A 94 -5.69 -3.75 18.60
N ALA A 95 -4.64 -4.12 17.87
CA ALA A 95 -3.66 -5.10 18.35
C ALA A 95 -2.89 -4.61 19.60
N ARG A 96 -2.50 -3.32 19.62
CA ARG A 96 -1.86 -2.72 20.81
C ARG A 96 -2.83 -2.63 22.00
N HIS A 97 -4.08 -2.27 21.74
CA HIS A 97 -5.11 -2.25 22.78
C HIS A 97 -5.33 -3.65 23.37
N ALA A 98 -5.44 -4.68 22.52
CA ALA A 98 -5.57 -6.07 22.95
C ALA A 98 -4.39 -6.53 23.81
N ALA A 99 -3.16 -6.18 23.41
CA ALA A 99 -1.96 -6.47 24.20
C ALA A 99 -1.96 -5.78 25.58
N ALA A 100 -2.47 -4.54 25.66
CA ALA A 100 -2.58 -3.81 26.92
C ALA A 100 -3.63 -4.42 27.87
N LEU A 101 -4.73 -4.97 27.34
CA LEU A 101 -5.78 -5.62 28.16
C LEU A 101 -5.27 -6.86 28.91
N VAL A 102 -4.32 -7.58 28.33
CA VAL A 102 -3.70 -8.79 28.93
C VAL A 102 -2.41 -8.47 29.68
N GLU A 103 -2.00 -7.21 29.74
CA GLU A 103 -0.79 -6.78 30.44
C GLU A 103 -0.92 -7.10 31.93
N ASN A 104 0.15 -7.63 32.53
CA ASN A 104 0.21 -8.08 33.92
C ASN A 104 -0.73 -9.24 34.31
N ALA A 105 -1.43 -9.86 33.36
CA ALA A 105 -2.29 -11.03 33.62
C ALA A 105 -1.51 -12.37 33.73
N GLY A 106 -0.18 -12.35 33.68
CA GLY A 106 0.66 -13.55 33.66
C GLY A 106 0.63 -14.33 32.34
N ILE A 107 0.07 -13.74 31.28
CA ILE A 107 -0.02 -14.33 29.94
C ILE A 107 1.29 -14.09 29.18
N ASP A 108 1.81 -15.13 28.52
CA ASP A 108 2.98 -14.99 27.65
C ASP A 108 2.66 -14.12 26.42
N ARG A 109 3.49 -13.10 26.19
CA ARG A 109 3.28 -12.11 25.13
C ARG A 109 3.40 -12.70 23.73
N LYS A 110 4.26 -13.69 23.52
CA LYS A 110 4.46 -14.33 22.21
C LYS A 110 3.31 -15.27 21.89
N GLU A 111 2.88 -16.07 22.87
CA GLU A 111 1.71 -16.94 22.74
C GLU A 111 0.45 -16.14 22.44
N PHE A 112 0.21 -15.06 23.20
CA PHE A 112 -0.91 -14.16 22.92
C PHE A 112 -0.80 -13.51 21.54
N GLY A 113 0.40 -13.07 21.14
CA GLY A 113 0.63 -12.50 19.81
C GLY A 113 0.30 -13.47 18.67
N ALA A 114 0.65 -14.75 18.81
CA ALA A 114 0.32 -15.78 17.83
C ALA A 114 -1.20 -16.03 17.74
N LEU A 115 -1.89 -16.10 18.89
CA LEU A 115 -3.35 -16.21 18.95
C LEU A 115 -4.04 -15.01 18.29
N LEU A 116 -3.61 -13.80 18.62
CA LEU A 116 -4.15 -12.57 18.06
C LEU A 116 -3.97 -12.50 16.55
N SER A 117 -2.76 -12.81 16.05
CA SER A 117 -2.49 -12.83 14.62
C SER A 117 -3.35 -13.86 13.89
N GLY A 118 -3.43 -15.09 14.41
CA GLY A 118 -4.24 -16.15 13.81
C GLY A 118 -5.73 -15.79 13.76
N TRP A 119 -6.26 -15.20 14.84
CA TRP A 119 -7.65 -14.74 14.90
C TRP A 119 -7.94 -13.61 13.90
N LEU A 120 -7.09 -12.58 13.85
CA LEU A 120 -7.27 -11.46 12.92
C LEU A 120 -7.21 -11.93 11.45
N THR A 121 -6.30 -12.85 11.12
CA THR A 121 -6.23 -13.44 9.78
C THR A 121 -7.49 -14.23 9.44
N ALA A 122 -8.06 -14.99 10.39
CA ALA A 122 -9.27 -15.78 10.14
C ALA A 122 -10.55 -14.93 10.00
N MET A 123 -10.59 -13.72 10.58
CA MET A 123 -11.73 -12.81 10.52
C MET A 123 -11.70 -11.84 9.34
N ALA A 124 -10.56 -11.70 8.65
CA ALA A 124 -10.49 -10.94 7.42
C ALA A 124 -11.34 -11.65 6.34
N PRO A 125 -12.29 -10.95 5.69
CA PRO A 125 -13.22 -11.54 4.73
C PRO A 125 -12.56 -12.00 3.42
#